data_AF-A0A971SS06-F1
#
_entry.id   AF-A0A971SS06-F1
#
_cell.length_a   1.000
_cell.length_b   1.000
_cell.length_c   1.000
_cell.angle_alpha   90.00
_cell.angle_beta   90.00
_cell.angle_gamma   90.00
#
_symmetry.space_group_name_H-M   'P 1'
#
loop_
_entity.id
_entity.type
_entity.pdbx_description
1 polymer ?
#
loop_
_entity_poly.entity_id
_entity_poly.type
_entity_poly.pdbx_seq_one_letter_code
_entity_poly.pdbx_strand_id
1 'polypeptide(L)'
;GELNELVIPAGSKVVGKKLVELGIPQECLIVLIVRGNEYILPSGATSLAGGDTLLVLSDKETFARIVSEINTKGQDDKPGNKSIGEIPPSI
;
A
#
# COMPACT_ATOMS: atom_id res chain seq x y z
N GLY A 1 -18.10 -6.85 12.95
CA GLY A 1 -16.76 -6.27 12.80
C GLY A 1 -16.62 -5.12 13.75
N GLU A 2 -15.39 -4.85 14.17
CA GLU A 2 -15.00 -3.66 14.92
C GLU A 2 -14.20 -2.73 14.01
N LEU A 3 -14.17 -1.45 14.38
CA LEU A 3 -13.49 -0.41 13.62
C LEU A 3 -12.12 -0.17 14.24
N ASN A 4 -11.06 -0.34 13.46
CA ASN A 4 -9.68 -0.20 13.90
C ASN A 4 -8.91 0.77 12.99
N GLU A 5 -7.97 1.49 13.57
CA GLU A 5 -7.01 2.30 12.82
C GLU A 5 -5.74 1.49 12.52
N LEU A 6 -5.23 1.61 11.30
CA LEU A 6 -4.01 0.94 10.87
C LEU A 6 -3.13 1.90 10.06
N VAL A 7 -1.95 2.20 10.58
CA VAL A 7 -0.96 3.02 9.90
C VAL A 7 -0.18 2.17 8.89
N ILE A 8 0.03 2.69 7.69
CA ILE A 8 0.95 2.11 6.70
C ILE A 8 2.36 2.66 6.95
N PRO A 9 3.33 1.82 7.37
CA PRO A 9 4.71 2.27 7.52
C PRO A 9 5.30 2.74 6.19
N ALA A 10 6.15 3.76 6.21
CA ALA A 10 6.76 4.31 4.98
C ALA A 10 7.60 3.29 4.17
N GLY A 11 8.16 2.28 4.83
CA GLY A 11 8.91 1.18 4.19
C GLY A 11 8.08 -0.07 3.90
N SER A 12 6.75 0.02 3.99
CA SER A 12 5.88 -1.11 3.69
C SER A 12 5.94 -1.47 2.21
N LYS A 13 5.93 -2.77 1.90
CA LYS A 13 5.83 -3.28 0.53
C LYS A 13 4.52 -2.89 -0.19
N VAL A 14 3.52 -2.41 0.55
CA VAL A 14 2.22 -2.01 0.01
C VAL A 14 2.20 -0.56 -0.49
N VAL A 15 3.22 0.24 -0.15
CA VAL A 15 3.35 1.61 -0.65
C VAL A 15 3.42 1.62 -2.18
N GLY A 16 2.61 2.46 -2.81
CA GLY A 16 2.49 2.58 -4.26
C GLY A 16 1.50 1.58 -4.88
N LYS A 17 1.06 0.54 -4.16
CA LYS A 17 0.03 -0.39 -4.67
C LYS A 17 -1.36 0.20 -4.55
N LYS A 18 -2.27 -0.20 -5.45
CA LYS A 18 -3.69 0.07 -5.29
C LYS A 18 -4.32 -0.87 -4.27
N LEU A 19 -5.39 -0.40 -3.64
CA LEU A 19 -6.15 -1.18 -2.66
C LEU A 19 -6.59 -2.56 -3.16
N VAL A 20 -7.04 -2.65 -4.42
CA VAL A 20 -7.46 -3.92 -5.04
C VAL A 20 -6.31 -4.93 -5.18
N GLU A 21 -5.06 -4.46 -5.25
CA GLU A 21 -3.87 -5.32 -5.40
C GLU A 21 -3.47 -6.01 -4.09
N LEU A 22 -4.01 -5.58 -2.95
CA LEU A 22 -3.71 -6.18 -1.66
C LEU A 22 -4.41 -7.51 -1.41
N GLY A 23 -5.39 -7.88 -2.26
CA GLY A 23 -6.17 -9.11 -2.05
C GLY A 23 -6.88 -9.14 -0.71
N ILE A 24 -7.36 -7.98 -0.24
CA ILE A 24 -8.07 -7.86 1.04
C ILE A 24 -9.28 -8.81 1.04
N PRO A 25 -9.48 -9.61 2.11
CA PRO A 25 -10.66 -10.47 2.25
C PRO A 25 -11.97 -9.69 2.13
N GLN A 26 -13.03 -10.34 1.62
CA GLN A 26 -14.34 -9.67 1.43
C GLN A 26 -14.99 -9.24 2.74
N GLU A 27 -14.57 -9.84 3.84
CA GLU A 27 -15.03 -9.58 5.21
C GLU A 27 -14.39 -8.33 5.83
N CYS A 28 -13.52 -7.64 5.09
CA CYS A 28 -12.89 -6.39 5.48
C CYS A 28 -13.32 -5.23 4.58
N LEU A 29 -13.65 -4.10 5.21
CA LEU A 29 -13.92 -2.83 4.55
C LEU A 29 -12.95 -1.76 5.02
N ILE A 30 -12.20 -1.17 4.08
CA ILE A 30 -11.52 0.10 4.33
C ILE A 30 -12.56 1.20 4.17
N VAL A 31 -12.87 1.89 5.26
CA VAL A 31 -13.92 2.92 5.31
C VAL A 31 -13.38 4.28 4.85
N LEU A 32 -12.16 4.60 5.27
CA LEU A 32 -11.53 5.90 5.05
C LEU A 32 -10.01 5.77 5.06
N ILE A 33 -9.34 6.65 4.33
CA ILE A 33 -7.89 6.85 4.44
C ILE A 33 -7.64 8.28 4.89
N VAL A 34 -6.85 8.46 5.94
CA VAL A 34 -6.33 9.76 6.37
C VAL A 34 -4.90 9.90 5.85
N ARG A 35 -4.64 10.95 5.08
CA ARG A 35 -3.32 11.27 4.52
C ARG A 35 -2.96 12.71 4.85
N GLY A 36 -2.08 12.90 5.84
CA GLY A 36 -1.82 14.23 6.39
C GLY A 36 -3.10 14.81 6.97
N ASN A 37 -3.62 15.88 6.36
CA ASN A 37 -4.85 16.56 6.79
C ASN A 37 -6.05 16.25 5.89
N GLU A 38 -5.93 15.29 4.97
CA GLU A 38 -6.99 14.93 4.03
C GLU A 38 -7.69 13.63 4.41
N TYR A 39 -9.00 13.60 4.16
CA TYR A 39 -9.85 12.41 4.27
C TYR A 39 -10.21 11.92 2.86
N ILE A 40 -9.80 10.69 2.54
CA ILE A 40 -9.95 10.10 1.21
C ILE A 40 -10.94 8.94 1.31
N LEU A 41 -12.01 8.98 0.52
CA LEU A 41 -12.91 7.85 0.35
C LEU A 41 -12.22 6.79 -0.54
N PRO A 42 -11.95 5.58 0.00
CA PRO A 42 -11.22 4.56 -0.72
C PRO A 42 -12.06 3.96 -1.84
N SER A 43 -11.37 3.60 -2.93
CA SER A 43 -11.85 2.77 -4.02
C SER A 43 -10.81 1.69 -4.30
N GLY A 44 -11.17 0.68 -5.09
CA GLY A 44 -10.19 -0.31 -5.54
C GLY A 44 -8.97 0.30 -6.26
N ALA A 45 -9.12 1.48 -6.88
CA ALA A 45 -8.06 2.19 -7.58
C ALA A 45 -7.22 3.12 -6.69
N THR A 46 -7.63 3.33 -5.43
CA THR A 46 -6.92 4.23 -4.51
C THR A 46 -5.54 3.66 -4.21
N SER A 47 -4.50 4.44 -4.52
CA SER A 47 -3.10 4.07 -4.28
C SER A 47 -2.68 4.42 -2.86
N LEU A 48 -2.00 3.49 -2.20
CA LEU A 48 -1.55 3.60 -0.83
C LEU A 48 -0.21 4.35 -0.74
N ALA A 49 -0.05 5.16 0.28
CA ALA A 49 1.17 5.89 0.56
C ALA A 49 1.69 5.56 1.97
N GLY A 50 3.01 5.71 2.13
CA GLY A 50 3.63 5.65 3.45
C GLY A 50 3.09 6.77 4.35
N GLY A 51 2.70 6.43 5.58
CA GLY A 51 2.10 7.35 6.53
C GLY A 51 0.57 7.46 6.43
N ASP A 52 -0.07 6.80 5.47
CA ASP A 52 -1.53 6.69 5.45
C ASP A 52 -2.03 6.02 6.73
N THR A 53 -3.14 6.52 7.28
CA THR A 53 -3.91 5.83 8.33
C THR A 53 -5.21 5.31 7.74
N LEU A 54 -5.38 4.00 7.74
CA LEU A 54 -6.58 3.32 7.27
C LEU A 54 -7.56 3.14 8.42
N LEU A 55 -8.82 3.47 8.18
CA LEU A 55 -9.92 3.11 9.07
C LEU A 55 -10.56 1.81 8.54
N VAL A 56 -10.43 0.73 9.30
CA VAL A 56 -10.70 -0.64 8.86
C VAL A 56 -11.83 -1.25 9.68
N LEU A 57 -12.91 -1.65 9.02
CA LEU A 57 -13.99 -2.44 9.63
C LEU A 57 -13.79 -3.91 9.28
N SER A 58 -13.51 -4.76 10.27
CA SER A 58 -13.30 -6.20 10.07
C SER A 58 -13.51 -6.99 11.36
N ASP A 59 -13.51 -8.32 11.28
CA ASP A 59 -13.30 -9.16 12.47
C ASP A 59 -11.82 -9.19 12.88
N LYS A 60 -11.55 -9.73 14.08
CA LYS A 60 -10.22 -9.76 14.68
C LYS A 60 -9.20 -10.58 13.88
N GLU A 61 -9.60 -11.71 13.30
CA GLU A 61 -8.71 -12.59 12.55
C GLU A 61 -8.31 -11.93 11.22
N THR A 62 -9.29 -11.41 10.52
CA THR A 62 -9.11 -10.65 9.28
C THR A 62 -8.23 -9.43 9.50
N PHE A 63 -8.47 -8.67 10.58
CA PHE A 63 -7.63 -7.51 10.92
C PHE A 63 -6.16 -7.91 11.13
N ALA A 64 -5.91 -8.98 11.90
CA ALA A 64 -4.54 -9.46 12.16
C ALA A 64 -3.79 -9.85 10.87
N ARG A 65 -4.49 -10.45 9.90
CA ARG A 65 -3.91 -10.80 8.58
C ARG A 65 -3.53 -9.56 7.79
N ILE A 66 -4.38 -8.54 7.78
CA ILE A 66 -4.13 -7.27 7.08
C ILE A 66 -2.95 -6.53 7.71
N VAL A 67 -2.88 -6.49 9.04
CA VAL A 67 -1.75 -5.89 9.78
C VAL A 67 -0.43 -6.55 9.37
N SER A 68 -0.40 -7.88 9.25
CA SER A 68 0.80 -8.62 8.81
C SER A 68 1.23 -8.23 7.39
N GLU A 69 0.27 -8.16 6.46
CA GLU A 69 0.55 -7.81 5.07
C GLU A 69 1.08 -6.37 4.94
N ILE A 70 0.47 -5.42 5.65
CA ILE A 70 0.87 -4.00 5.65
C ILE A 70 2.22 -3.78 6.34
N ASN A 71 2.54 -4.51 7.41
CA ASN A 71 3.79 -4.31 8.13
C ASN A 71 5.00 -5.02 7.49
N THR A 72 4.79 -5.78 6.41
CA THR A 72 5.90 -6.42 5.70
C THR A 72 6.76 -5.37 4.99
N LYS A 73 8.07 -5.37 5.25
CA LYS A 73 9.02 -4.48 4.57
C LYS A 73 9.22 -4.89 3.11
N GLY A 74 9.33 -3.91 2.22
CA GLY A 74 9.82 -4.14 0.86
C GLY A 74 11.26 -4.65 0.90
N GLN A 75 11.57 -5.69 0.13
CA GLN A 75 12.95 -6.08 -0.14
C GLN A 75 13.46 -5.09 -1.19
N ASP A 76 14.59 -4.42 -0.93
CA ASP A 76 15.23 -3.48 -1.86
C ASP A 76 15.34 -4.15 -3.25
N ASP A 77 14.56 -3.65 -4.20
CA ASP A 77 14.72 -4.03 -5.60
C ASP A 77 16.10 -3.53 -6.03
N LYS A 78 17.01 -4.46 -6.37
CA LYS A 78 18.39 -4.18 -6.77
C LYS A 78 18.44 -3.10 -7.85
N PRO A 79 19.45 -2.20 -7.88
CA PRO A 79 19.67 -1.35 -9.03
C PRO A 79 20.22 -2.20 -10.19
N GLY A 80 19.46 -2.33 -11.27
CA GLY A 80 19.90 -2.89 -12.55
C GLY A 80 18.75 -2.81 -13.55
N ASN A 81 18.74 -1.95 -14.55
CA ASN A 81 19.76 -1.68 -15.55
C ASN A 81 19.55 -0.24 -16.07
N LYS A 82 20.52 0.66 -15.90
CA LYS A 82 20.63 1.82 -16.81
C LYS A 82 21.11 1.25 -18.14
N SER A 83 20.20 1.06 -19.08
CA SER A 83 20.59 0.97 -20.48
C SER A 83 21.36 2.26 -20.81
N ILE A 84 22.68 2.13 -20.89
CA ILE A 84 23.53 3.02 -21.68
C ILE A 84 22.98 2.95 -23.11
N GLY A 85 22.13 3.91 -23.46
CA GLY A 85 21.73 4.14 -24.84
C GLY A 85 22.96 4.52 -25.65
N GLU A 86 23.08 3.87 -26.79
CA GLU A 86 24.24 3.83 -27.68
C GLU A 86 24.72 5.22 -28.12
N ILE A 87 26.05 5.36 -28.27
CA ILE A 87 26.65 6.49 -28.97
C ILE A 87 26.39 6.24 -30.47
N PRO A 88 25.62 7.07 -31.19
CA PRO A 88 25.46 6.88 -32.63
C PRO A 88 26.84 7.04 -33.31
N PRO A 89 27.18 6.21 -34.31
CA PRO A 89 28.43 6.36 -35.03
C PRO A 89 28.45 7.72 -35.72
N SER A 90 29.49 8.50 -35.47
CA SER A 90 29.73 9.76 -36.17
C SER A 90 30.02 9.47 -37.64
N ILE A 91 29.20 10.02 -38.53
CA ILE A 91 29.52 10.18 -39.97
C ILE A 91 29.72 11.67 -40.20
#